data_AF-A0A914SJX6-F1
#
_entry.id   AF-A0A914SJX6-F1
#
_cell.length_a   1.000
_cell.length_b   1.000
_cell.length_c   1.000
_cell.angle_alpha   90.00
_cell.angle_beta   90.00
_cell.angle_gamma   90.00
#
_symmetry.space_group_name_H-M   'P 1'
#
loop_
_entity.id
_entity.type
_entity.pdbx_description
1 polymer ?
#
loop_
_entity_poly.entity_id
_entity_poly.type
_entity_poly.pdbx_seq_one_letter_code
_entity_poly.pdbx_strand_id
1 'polypeptide(L)'
;MDNFSIQLDKLYKHMENTEANADGLKILKKEINNVLEKIIEQFVAPVELQIHEKIKNLGTSLAKVKMNRNKKHMDYDIIHPLVNFLEASLHRYHALCEKIILKEILKELWKTTILSIQNFIVLPGKIEKNYMDQFSKDKKSSAIKIFDFLSKPENGKLLSQEQVKFLKEVLSAVKDCLHAEGYALDQKFMDSTPEFKAMKHTLSQYFEKTQNIIKDFISNQKDKDFNELSIGSINVQINLDLNHNSGKIHGKLMAAKSLTMLNLKKTDLKTFVKVYLVGPYHGYQKHKTTPIGTALKLQFNDLFDFSLNVGEQYSNFELVFKIIETSLFKTRKLLGIGVLKLDKVLKSGSISTWVPLYHQLQFDENNFIQLRILSQRENDETAKEFVKMITTHTKFN
;
A
#
# COMPACT_ATOMS: atom_id res chain seq x y z
N MET A 1 -36.85 -0.21 8.36
CA MET A 1 -35.63 0.07 9.13
C MET A 1 -35.98 0.63 10.51
N ASP A 2 -36.90 1.58 10.60
CA ASP A 2 -37.30 2.23 11.87
C ASP A 2 -37.90 1.25 12.90
N ASN A 3 -38.77 0.33 12.47
CA ASN A 3 -39.30 -0.73 13.35
C ASN A 3 -38.19 -1.68 13.87
N PHE A 4 -37.10 -1.87 13.12
CA PHE A 4 -35.99 -2.74 13.52
C PHE A 4 -35.12 -2.08 14.60
N SER A 5 -34.87 -0.77 14.49
CA SER A 5 -34.13 0.03 15.49
C SER A 5 -34.89 0.16 16.81
N ILE A 6 -36.20 0.43 16.77
CA ILE A 6 -37.06 0.42 17.96
C ILE A 6 -37.12 -0.97 18.61
N GLN A 7 -37.20 -2.04 17.81
CA GLN A 7 -37.19 -3.39 18.33
C GLN A 7 -35.82 -3.76 18.91
N LEU A 8 -34.73 -3.30 18.30
CA LEU A 8 -33.37 -3.44 18.81
C LEU A 8 -33.19 -2.76 20.16
N ASP A 9 -33.61 -1.51 20.32
CA ASP A 9 -33.53 -0.79 21.59
C ASP A 9 -34.38 -1.44 22.69
N LYS A 10 -35.56 -1.96 22.32
CA LYS A 10 -36.39 -2.76 23.25
C LYS A 10 -35.70 -4.07 23.64
N LEU A 11 -35.04 -4.73 22.70
CA LEU A 11 -34.24 -5.94 22.93
C LEU A 11 -33.04 -5.60 23.83
N TYR A 12 -32.27 -4.54 23.54
CA TYR A 12 -31.14 -4.07 24.33
C TYR A 12 -31.52 -3.79 25.78
N LYS A 13 -32.65 -3.10 26.01
CA LYS A 13 -33.19 -2.85 27.36
C LYS A 13 -33.66 -4.13 28.07
N HIS A 14 -34.24 -5.08 27.35
CA HIS A 14 -34.60 -6.39 27.92
C HIS A 14 -33.37 -7.24 28.27
N MET A 15 -32.34 -7.16 27.45
CA MET A 15 -31.06 -7.86 27.63
C MET A 15 -30.27 -7.28 28.82
N GLU A 16 -30.31 -5.97 29.05
CA GLU A 16 -29.64 -5.35 30.21
C GLU A 16 -30.27 -5.69 31.56
N ASN A 17 -31.56 -6.03 31.57
CA ASN A 17 -32.29 -6.42 32.77
C ASN A 17 -32.19 -7.93 33.09
N THR A 18 -31.48 -8.72 32.29
CA THR A 18 -31.34 -10.17 32.49
C THR A 18 -29.89 -10.53 32.83
N GLU A 19 -29.57 -10.66 34.13
CA GLU A 19 -28.24 -11.04 34.64
C GLU A 19 -27.81 -12.47 34.23
N ALA A 20 -28.75 -13.31 33.79
CA ALA A 20 -28.56 -14.74 33.65
C ALA A 20 -27.76 -15.21 32.40
N ASN A 21 -27.38 -14.33 31.45
CA ASN A 21 -26.66 -14.75 30.23
C ASN A 21 -25.83 -13.63 29.56
N ALA A 22 -25.08 -12.85 30.35
CA ALA A 22 -24.34 -11.67 29.87
C ALA A 22 -23.44 -11.92 28.62
N ASP A 23 -22.82 -13.10 28.51
CA ASP A 23 -21.96 -13.41 27.36
C ASP A 23 -22.73 -13.79 26.10
N GLY A 24 -23.83 -14.54 26.22
CA GLY A 24 -24.74 -14.81 25.11
C GLY A 24 -25.39 -13.52 24.58
N LEU A 25 -25.69 -12.60 25.48
CA LEU A 25 -26.18 -11.27 25.14
C LEU A 25 -25.12 -10.47 24.37
N LYS A 26 -23.87 -10.41 24.82
CA LYS A 26 -22.78 -9.75 24.07
C LYS A 26 -22.61 -10.31 22.66
N ILE A 27 -22.69 -11.63 22.51
CA ILE A 27 -22.61 -12.29 21.19
C ILE A 27 -23.78 -11.85 20.31
N LEU A 28 -25.01 -11.86 20.82
CA LEU A 28 -26.19 -11.42 20.08
C LEU A 28 -26.11 -9.94 19.68
N LYS A 29 -25.68 -9.06 20.60
CA LYS A 29 -25.44 -7.63 20.33
C LYS A 29 -24.44 -7.47 19.16
N LYS A 30 -23.35 -8.24 19.16
CA LYS A 30 -22.34 -8.22 18.10
C LYS A 30 -22.89 -8.69 16.75
N GLU A 31 -23.64 -9.79 16.71
CA GLU A 31 -24.22 -10.30 15.47
C GLU A 31 -25.24 -9.34 14.87
N ILE A 32 -26.08 -8.71 15.69
CA ILE A 32 -27.04 -7.73 15.18
C ILE A 32 -26.31 -6.49 14.63
N ASN A 33 -25.26 -6.02 15.30
CA ASN A 33 -24.45 -4.93 14.78
C ASN A 33 -23.77 -5.30 13.44
N ASN A 34 -23.26 -6.52 13.30
CA ASN A 34 -22.71 -6.99 12.03
C ASN A 34 -23.76 -7.01 10.90
N VAL A 35 -25.00 -7.44 11.20
CA VAL A 35 -26.10 -7.42 10.23
C VAL A 35 -26.48 -5.99 9.86
N LEU A 36 -26.54 -5.10 10.85
CA LEU A 36 -26.82 -3.68 10.63
C LEU A 36 -25.74 -3.03 9.74
N GLU A 37 -24.47 -3.28 10.03
CA GLU A 37 -23.35 -2.81 9.20
C GLU A 37 -23.49 -3.26 7.75
N LYS A 38 -23.80 -4.55 7.51
CA LYS A 38 -24.01 -5.08 6.15
C LYS A 38 -25.21 -4.44 5.43
N ILE A 39 -26.32 -4.21 6.14
CA ILE A 39 -27.49 -3.54 5.57
C ILE A 39 -27.13 -2.10 5.19
N ILE A 40 -26.38 -1.40 6.03
CA ILE A 40 -25.94 -0.03 5.78
C ILE A 40 -24.98 0.02 4.60
N GLU A 41 -24.02 -0.90 4.50
CA GLU A 41 -23.13 -1.03 3.34
C GLU A 41 -23.93 -1.21 2.05
N GLN A 42 -24.93 -2.11 2.04
CA GLN A 42 -25.81 -2.31 0.88
C GLN A 42 -26.66 -1.07 0.55
N PHE A 43 -27.11 -0.34 1.57
CA PHE A 43 -27.88 0.89 1.41
C PHE A 43 -27.03 2.03 0.83
N VAL A 44 -25.76 2.13 1.23
CA VAL A 44 -24.82 3.18 0.79
C VAL A 44 -24.21 2.87 -0.58
N ALA A 45 -24.15 1.61 -1.02
CA ALA A 45 -23.55 1.21 -2.30
C ALA A 45 -24.03 2.00 -3.55
N PRO A 46 -25.33 2.33 -3.73
CA PRO A 46 -25.78 3.19 -4.84
C PRO A 46 -25.28 4.63 -4.73
N VAL A 47 -25.08 5.12 -3.51
CA VAL A 47 -24.60 6.48 -3.18
C VAL A 47 -23.10 6.55 -3.40
N GLU A 48 -22.37 5.49 -3.07
CA GLU A 48 -20.94 5.34 -3.30
C GLU A 48 -20.55 5.58 -4.76
N LEU A 49 -21.32 5.06 -5.72
CA LEU A 49 -21.07 5.31 -7.15
C LEU A 49 -21.13 6.80 -7.51
N GLN A 50 -22.06 7.55 -6.92
CA GLN A 50 -22.18 8.99 -7.14
C GLN A 50 -21.05 9.75 -6.45
N ILE A 51 -20.67 9.33 -5.24
CA ILE A 51 -19.48 9.85 -4.53
C ILE A 51 -18.23 9.65 -5.39
N HIS A 52 -18.05 8.47 -5.99
CA HIS A 52 -16.93 8.15 -6.87
C HIS A 52 -16.89 9.07 -8.09
N GLU A 53 -18.02 9.31 -8.74
CA GLU A 53 -18.10 10.22 -9.88
C GLU A 53 -17.74 11.66 -9.48
N LYS A 54 -18.32 12.18 -8.39
CA LYS A 54 -18.02 13.53 -7.89
C LYS A 54 -16.55 13.69 -7.51
N ILE A 55 -15.95 12.67 -6.89
CA ILE A 55 -14.53 12.70 -6.50
C ILE A 55 -13.61 12.57 -7.72
N LYS A 56 -13.98 11.80 -8.74
CA LYS A 56 -13.22 11.78 -10.02
C LYS A 56 -13.25 13.16 -10.69
N ASN A 57 -14.41 13.82 -10.70
CA ASN A 57 -14.55 15.18 -11.23
C ASN A 57 -13.77 16.22 -10.40
N LEU A 58 -13.74 16.05 -9.08
CA LEU A 58 -12.88 16.82 -8.18
C LEU A 58 -11.40 16.62 -8.55
N GLY A 59 -10.96 15.38 -8.77
CA GLY A 59 -9.59 15.06 -9.16
C GLY A 59 -9.18 15.65 -10.51
N THR A 60 -10.05 15.58 -11.53
CA THR A 60 -9.77 16.18 -12.85
C THR A 60 -9.71 17.69 -12.80
N SER A 61 -10.53 18.31 -11.94
CA SER A 61 -10.47 19.76 -11.70
C SER A 61 -9.24 20.16 -10.90
N LEU A 62 -8.86 19.37 -9.88
CA LEU A 62 -7.65 19.57 -9.09
C LEU A 62 -6.38 19.54 -9.95
N ALA A 63 -6.33 18.70 -10.98
CA ALA A 63 -5.22 18.66 -11.93
C ALA A 63 -5.01 19.99 -12.67
N LYS A 64 -6.07 20.80 -12.84
CA LYS A 64 -6.05 22.09 -13.54
C LYS A 64 -5.67 23.27 -12.65
N VAL A 65 -5.57 23.08 -11.32
CA VAL A 65 -5.29 24.15 -10.33
C VAL A 65 -3.92 24.82 -10.50
N LYS A 66 -3.04 24.32 -11.38
CA LYS A 66 -1.65 24.77 -11.54
C LYS A 66 -1.39 26.25 -11.89
N MET A 67 -2.38 27.11 -12.13
CA MET A 67 -2.12 28.34 -12.91
C MET A 67 -2.94 29.62 -12.61
N ASN A 68 -3.75 29.77 -11.54
CA ASN A 68 -4.52 31.02 -11.39
C ASN A 68 -4.56 31.65 -9.99
N ARG A 69 -4.31 32.97 -9.96
CA ARG A 69 -4.24 33.85 -8.77
C ARG A 69 -5.63 34.27 -8.22
N ASN A 70 -6.73 33.88 -8.85
CA ASN A 70 -8.08 34.16 -8.39
C ASN A 70 -8.63 32.99 -7.56
N LYS A 71 -8.09 32.84 -6.34
CA LYS A 71 -8.22 31.63 -5.51
C LYS A 71 -9.66 31.32 -5.06
N LYS A 72 -10.43 32.29 -4.56
CA LYS A 72 -11.68 31.99 -3.82
C LYS A 72 -12.85 31.43 -4.65
N HIS A 73 -13.04 31.85 -5.90
CA HIS A 73 -14.19 31.39 -6.71
C HIS A 73 -13.96 30.01 -7.33
N MET A 74 -12.74 29.74 -7.81
CA MET A 74 -12.37 28.42 -8.35
C MET A 74 -12.42 27.33 -7.28
N ASP A 75 -12.03 27.65 -6.05
CA ASP A 75 -12.05 26.69 -4.95
C ASP A 75 -13.48 26.26 -4.59
N TYR A 76 -14.44 27.20 -4.69
CA TYR A 76 -15.86 26.93 -4.47
C TYR A 76 -16.43 25.99 -5.55
N ASP A 77 -16.24 26.31 -6.84
CA ASP A 77 -16.79 25.51 -7.95
C ASP A 77 -16.26 24.08 -7.99
N ILE A 78 -15.06 23.85 -7.44
CA ILE A 78 -14.42 22.54 -7.38
C ILE A 78 -14.92 21.70 -6.18
N ILE A 79 -15.08 22.31 -5.01
CA ILE A 79 -15.48 21.61 -3.76
C ILE A 79 -17.00 21.38 -3.71
N HIS A 80 -17.77 22.38 -4.14
CA HIS A 80 -19.21 22.47 -3.92
C HIS A 80 -20.02 21.30 -4.52
N PRO A 81 -19.68 20.72 -5.69
CA PRO A 81 -20.42 19.56 -6.22
C PRO A 81 -20.40 18.32 -5.32
N LEU A 82 -19.29 18.10 -4.58
CA LEU A 82 -19.19 17.00 -3.61
C LEU A 82 -19.91 17.37 -2.32
N VAL A 83 -19.67 18.57 -1.78
CA VAL A 83 -20.29 19.03 -0.53
C VAL A 83 -21.81 19.11 -0.65
N ASN A 84 -22.35 19.68 -1.72
CA ASN A 84 -23.80 19.74 -1.94
C ASN A 84 -24.44 18.37 -2.04
N PHE A 85 -23.73 17.41 -2.66
CA PHE A 85 -24.22 16.05 -2.74
C PHE A 85 -24.29 15.39 -1.36
N LEU A 86 -23.25 15.58 -0.53
CA LEU A 86 -23.22 15.07 0.84
C LEU A 86 -24.26 15.77 1.72
N GLU A 87 -24.44 17.08 1.57
CA GLU A 87 -25.42 17.87 2.30
C GLU A 87 -26.87 17.48 1.93
N ALA A 88 -27.16 17.31 0.64
CA ALA A 88 -28.46 16.84 0.17
C ALA A 88 -28.74 15.40 0.64
N SER A 89 -27.72 14.55 0.64
CA SER A 89 -27.79 13.20 1.21
C SER A 89 -28.08 13.24 2.71
N LEU A 90 -27.37 14.07 3.47
CA LEU A 90 -27.57 14.27 4.89
C LEU A 90 -29.01 14.73 5.19
N HIS A 91 -29.51 15.77 4.52
CA HIS A 91 -30.88 16.26 4.71
C HIS A 91 -31.92 15.17 4.41
N ARG A 92 -31.70 14.40 3.33
CA ARG A 92 -32.59 13.29 2.96
C ARG A 92 -32.63 12.20 4.03
N TYR A 93 -31.47 11.77 4.53
CA TYR A 93 -31.42 10.74 5.57
C TYR A 93 -31.92 11.25 6.90
N HIS A 94 -31.66 12.51 7.24
CA HIS A 94 -32.21 13.12 8.45
C HIS A 94 -33.74 13.15 8.44
N ALA A 95 -34.37 13.37 7.29
CA ALA A 95 -35.83 13.36 7.16
C ALA A 95 -36.45 11.94 7.19
N LEU A 96 -35.68 10.91 6.85
CA LEU A 96 -36.20 9.55 6.61
C LEU A 96 -35.73 8.50 7.63
N CYS A 97 -34.71 8.79 8.44
CA CYS A 97 -34.08 7.80 9.31
C CYS A 97 -34.12 8.23 10.78
N GLU A 98 -34.32 7.24 11.66
CA GLU A 98 -34.08 7.43 13.09
C GLU A 98 -32.63 7.80 13.38
N LYS A 99 -32.40 8.53 14.48
CA LYS A 99 -31.09 9.09 14.86
C LYS A 99 -29.94 8.07 14.89
N ILE A 100 -30.20 6.84 15.37
CA ILE A 100 -29.18 5.78 15.45
C ILE A 100 -28.79 5.32 14.04
N ILE A 101 -29.78 5.02 13.20
CA ILE A 101 -29.58 4.59 11.81
C ILE A 101 -28.91 5.71 11.00
N LEU A 102 -29.37 6.95 11.16
CA LEU A 102 -28.75 8.12 10.54
C LEU A 102 -27.26 8.19 10.88
N LYS A 103 -26.90 8.06 12.16
CA LYS A 103 -25.50 8.12 12.59
C LYS A 103 -24.65 7.04 11.92
N GLU A 104 -25.13 5.80 11.86
CA GLU A 104 -24.37 4.70 11.22
C GLU A 104 -24.27 4.89 9.69
N ILE A 105 -25.32 5.36 9.02
CA ILE A 105 -25.27 5.72 7.58
C ILE A 105 -24.22 6.82 7.34
N LEU A 106 -24.19 7.85 8.18
CA LEU A 106 -23.22 8.94 8.05
C LEU A 106 -21.79 8.48 8.30
N LYS A 107 -21.56 7.55 9.23
CA LYS A 107 -20.22 6.95 9.42
C LYS A 107 -19.75 6.24 8.16
N GLU A 108 -20.63 5.48 7.50
CA GLU A 108 -20.27 4.78 6.27
C GLU A 108 -20.06 5.76 5.12
N LEU A 109 -20.89 6.81 4.99
CA LEU A 109 -20.67 7.87 4.00
C LEU A 109 -19.34 8.61 4.20
N TRP A 110 -18.98 8.92 5.45
CA TRP A 110 -17.69 9.50 5.80
C TRP A 110 -16.55 8.57 5.36
N LYS A 111 -16.60 7.31 5.78
CA LYS A 111 -15.60 6.28 5.43
C LYS A 111 -15.45 6.13 3.92
N THR A 112 -16.56 5.98 3.19
CA THR A 112 -16.57 5.90 1.72
C THR A 112 -15.95 7.16 1.13
N THR A 113 -16.39 8.35 1.51
CA THR A 113 -15.86 9.61 0.96
C THR A 113 -14.35 9.74 1.16
N ILE A 114 -13.84 9.48 2.37
CA ILE A 114 -12.40 9.57 2.67
C ILE A 114 -11.61 8.53 1.87
N LEU A 115 -12.08 7.28 1.81
CA LEU A 115 -11.43 6.23 1.04
C LEU A 115 -11.45 6.53 -0.46
N SER A 116 -12.55 7.04 -1.00
CA SER A 116 -12.65 7.41 -2.41
C SER A 116 -11.72 8.58 -2.75
N ILE A 117 -11.62 9.61 -1.91
CA ILE A 117 -10.63 10.69 -2.08
C ILE A 117 -9.21 10.08 -2.09
N GLN A 118 -8.95 9.12 -1.21
CA GLN A 118 -7.63 8.46 -1.13
C GLN A 118 -7.34 7.69 -2.41
N ASN A 119 -8.34 6.99 -2.93
CA ASN A 119 -8.18 6.00 -3.99
C ASN A 119 -8.22 6.59 -5.39
N PHE A 120 -8.84 7.75 -5.57
CA PHE A 120 -8.99 8.40 -6.87
C PHE A 120 -8.12 9.64 -7.03
N ILE A 121 -7.75 10.33 -5.94
CA ILE A 121 -7.01 11.60 -6.02
C ILE A 121 -5.60 11.46 -5.44
N VAL A 122 -5.49 11.02 -4.18
CA VAL A 122 -4.20 10.98 -3.48
C VAL A 122 -3.34 9.84 -4.03
N LEU A 123 -3.82 8.63 -3.84
CA LEU A 123 -3.23 7.42 -4.36
C LEU A 123 -4.19 6.86 -5.43
N PRO A 124 -4.27 7.47 -6.63
CA PRO A 124 -5.09 7.00 -7.74
C PRO A 124 -4.72 5.56 -8.07
N GLY A 125 -5.63 4.61 -7.83
CA GLY A 125 -5.39 3.19 -8.07
C GLY A 125 -5.42 2.21 -6.95
N LYS A 126 -6.09 2.55 -5.84
CA LYS A 126 -6.42 1.49 -4.88
C LYS A 126 -7.49 0.62 -5.51
N ILE A 127 -7.24 -0.68 -5.48
CA ILE A 127 -8.19 -1.74 -5.78
C ILE A 127 -9.16 -1.80 -4.59
N GLU A 128 -10.47 -1.78 -4.85
CA GLU A 128 -11.50 -1.82 -3.80
C GLU A 128 -11.34 -3.08 -2.91
N LYS A 129 -11.73 -3.00 -1.64
CA LYS A 129 -11.62 -4.10 -0.66
C LYS A 129 -12.26 -5.41 -1.17
N ASN A 130 -13.33 -5.34 -1.95
CA ASN A 130 -14.00 -6.52 -2.55
C ASN A 130 -13.11 -7.30 -3.53
N TYR A 131 -12.09 -6.67 -4.10
CA TYR A 131 -11.11 -7.37 -4.91
C TYR A 131 -10.04 -8.05 -4.06
N MET A 132 -9.59 -7.48 -2.93
CA MET A 132 -8.61 -8.15 -2.05
C MET A 132 -9.11 -9.50 -1.52
N ASP A 133 -10.41 -9.65 -1.26
CA ASP A 133 -11.03 -10.93 -0.86
C ASP A 133 -11.15 -11.94 -2.02
N GLN A 134 -11.36 -11.48 -3.26
CA GLN A 134 -11.28 -12.33 -4.45
C GLN A 134 -9.84 -12.76 -4.78
N PHE A 135 -8.83 -11.99 -4.34
CA PHE A 135 -7.41 -12.25 -4.61
C PHE A 135 -6.82 -13.34 -3.70
N SER A 136 -7.55 -13.73 -2.64
CA SER A 136 -7.22 -14.88 -1.80
C SER A 136 -7.57 -16.23 -2.45
N LYS A 137 -8.47 -16.25 -3.45
CA LYS A 137 -8.92 -17.50 -4.10
C LYS A 137 -8.14 -17.88 -5.36
N ASP A 138 -7.61 -16.92 -6.13
CA ASP A 138 -6.82 -17.20 -7.34
C ASP A 138 -5.45 -16.49 -7.36
N LYS A 139 -4.43 -17.20 -6.87
CA LYS A 139 -3.05 -16.71 -6.62
C LYS A 139 -2.21 -16.35 -7.87
N LYS A 140 -2.68 -16.60 -9.10
CA LYS A 140 -1.84 -16.49 -10.32
C LYS A 140 -2.17 -15.32 -11.28
N SER A 141 -3.37 -14.76 -11.23
CA SER A 141 -3.88 -13.77 -12.22
C SER A 141 -3.97 -12.34 -11.67
N SER A 142 -3.88 -12.19 -10.36
CA SER A 142 -4.41 -11.02 -9.65
C SER A 142 -3.40 -9.87 -9.51
N ALA A 143 -2.11 -10.16 -9.39
CA ALA A 143 -1.06 -9.15 -9.18
C ALA A 143 -0.56 -8.43 -10.45
N ILE A 144 -0.68 -9.05 -11.63
CA ILE A 144 -0.31 -8.44 -12.93
C ILE A 144 -1.19 -7.21 -13.19
N LYS A 145 -2.46 -7.26 -12.80
CA LYS A 145 -3.41 -6.14 -12.91
C LYS A 145 -3.09 -4.99 -11.95
N ILE A 146 -2.55 -5.27 -10.76
CA ILE A 146 -2.15 -4.23 -9.78
C ILE A 146 -0.97 -3.41 -10.31
N PHE A 147 0.01 -4.06 -10.94
CA PHE A 147 1.19 -3.35 -11.43
C PHE A 147 0.98 -2.69 -12.80
N ASP A 148 0.20 -3.29 -13.71
CA ASP A 148 -0.28 -2.58 -14.90
C ASP A 148 -1.06 -1.32 -14.52
N PHE A 149 -1.73 -1.33 -13.36
CA PHE A 149 -2.37 -0.15 -12.79
C PHE A 149 -1.33 0.86 -12.25
N LEU A 150 -0.36 0.43 -11.44
CA LEU A 150 0.73 1.31 -10.94
C LEU A 150 1.62 1.86 -12.07
N SER A 151 1.65 1.19 -13.21
CA SER A 151 2.48 1.52 -14.39
C SER A 151 1.73 2.27 -15.48
N LYS A 152 0.43 2.53 -15.31
CA LYS A 152 -0.35 3.42 -16.20
C LYS A 152 -0.44 4.80 -15.57
N PRO A 153 0.50 5.71 -15.86
CA PRO A 153 0.40 7.11 -15.48
C PRO A 153 -0.58 7.79 -16.42
N GLU A 154 -1.83 7.30 -16.53
CA GLU A 154 -2.81 8.07 -17.28
C GLU A 154 -3.14 9.38 -16.54
N ASN A 155 -2.87 9.49 -15.22
CA ASN A 155 -2.95 10.74 -14.44
C ASN A 155 -2.02 10.84 -13.19
N GLY A 156 -1.07 9.91 -12.99
CA GLY A 156 -0.35 9.70 -11.72
C GLY A 156 0.84 10.62 -11.39
N LYS A 157 0.71 11.94 -11.60
CA LYS A 157 1.76 12.90 -11.19
C LYS A 157 1.72 13.15 -9.69
N LEU A 158 2.88 13.33 -9.06
CA LEU A 158 2.97 13.80 -7.67
C LEU A 158 2.13 15.08 -7.51
N LEU A 159 1.27 15.11 -6.50
CA LEU A 159 0.47 16.29 -6.16
C LEU A 159 1.40 17.47 -5.83
N SER A 160 1.09 18.66 -6.34
CA SER A 160 1.81 19.88 -5.98
C SER A 160 1.48 20.30 -4.53
N GLN A 161 2.31 21.16 -3.93
CA GLN A 161 2.02 21.74 -2.61
C GLN A 161 0.67 22.45 -2.55
N GLU A 162 0.30 23.14 -3.64
CA GLU A 162 -0.99 23.80 -3.76
C GLU A 162 -2.14 22.79 -3.82
N GLN A 163 -1.98 21.69 -4.57
CA GLN A 163 -2.99 20.62 -4.65
C GLN A 163 -3.18 19.89 -3.32
N VAL A 164 -2.10 19.62 -2.59
CA VAL A 164 -2.20 19.02 -1.24
C VAL A 164 -2.84 19.98 -0.25
N LYS A 165 -2.51 21.28 -0.32
CA LYS A 165 -3.15 22.29 0.53
C LYS A 165 -4.65 22.36 0.24
N PHE A 166 -5.03 22.48 -1.02
CA PHE A 166 -6.42 22.48 -1.45
C PHE A 166 -7.16 21.20 -1.01
N LEU A 167 -6.50 20.05 -1.11
CA LEU A 167 -7.11 18.80 -0.64
C LEU A 167 -7.36 18.80 0.88
N LYS A 168 -6.49 19.42 1.68
CA LYS A 168 -6.77 19.61 3.12
C LYS A 168 -8.00 20.49 3.36
N GLU A 169 -8.21 21.50 2.51
CA GLU A 169 -9.41 22.34 2.55
C GLU A 169 -10.67 21.56 2.14
N VAL A 170 -10.60 20.72 1.09
CA VAL A 170 -11.67 19.76 0.73
C VAL A 170 -12.01 18.86 1.92
N LEU A 171 -11.00 18.27 2.56
CA LEU A 171 -11.20 17.37 3.71
C LEU A 171 -11.85 18.11 4.89
N SER A 172 -11.51 19.38 5.11
CA SER A 172 -12.19 20.23 6.10
C SER A 172 -13.64 20.46 5.72
N ALA A 173 -13.93 20.85 4.48
CA ALA A 173 -15.29 21.13 4.02
C ALA A 173 -16.20 19.89 4.09
N VAL A 174 -15.69 18.72 3.71
CA VAL A 174 -16.41 17.44 3.86
C VAL A 174 -16.69 17.14 5.34
N LYS A 175 -15.70 17.37 6.21
CA LYS A 175 -15.86 17.18 7.67
C LYS A 175 -16.90 18.14 8.25
N ASP A 176 -16.86 19.42 7.88
CA ASP A 176 -17.79 20.44 8.36
C ASP A 176 -19.22 20.15 7.88
N CYS A 177 -19.38 19.71 6.61
CA CYS A 177 -20.65 19.27 6.05
C CYS A 177 -21.26 18.09 6.83
N LEU A 178 -20.48 17.05 7.11
CA LEU A 178 -20.96 15.87 7.84
C LEU A 178 -20.98 16.05 9.37
N HIS A 179 -20.41 17.13 9.89
CA HIS A 179 -20.60 17.57 11.28
C HIS A 179 -21.95 18.27 11.44
N ALA A 180 -22.33 19.10 10.46
CA ALA A 180 -23.56 19.88 10.42
C ALA A 180 -23.84 20.56 11.76
N GLU A 181 -22.91 21.40 12.23
CA GLU A 181 -23.02 22.16 13.49
C GLU A 181 -23.27 21.30 14.75
N GLY A 182 -22.96 20.00 14.70
CA GLY A 182 -23.13 19.06 15.81
C GLY A 182 -24.39 18.19 15.72
N TYR A 183 -25.23 18.38 14.70
CA TYR A 183 -26.44 17.58 14.49
C TYR A 183 -26.16 16.18 13.90
N ALA A 184 -24.99 16.00 13.28
CA ALA A 184 -24.63 14.79 12.53
C ALA A 184 -23.49 14.00 13.23
N LEU A 185 -22.28 13.98 12.66
CA LEU A 185 -21.13 13.26 13.24
C LEU A 185 -20.29 14.14 14.16
N ASP A 186 -19.78 13.57 15.25
CA ASP A 186 -18.82 14.25 16.13
C ASP A 186 -17.47 14.44 15.42
N GLN A 187 -16.89 15.65 15.51
CA GLN A 187 -15.57 15.93 14.96
C GLN A 187 -14.47 15.02 15.54
N LYS A 188 -14.53 14.73 16.85
CA LYS A 188 -13.58 13.83 17.53
C LYS A 188 -13.67 12.42 16.98
N PHE A 189 -14.88 11.94 16.66
CA PHE A 189 -15.06 10.64 16.02
C PHE A 189 -14.37 10.64 14.64
N MET A 190 -14.65 11.63 13.79
CA MET A 190 -14.05 11.74 12.45
C MET A 190 -12.52 11.86 12.50
N ASP A 191 -11.97 12.62 13.46
CA ASP A 191 -10.52 12.72 13.67
C ASP A 191 -9.89 11.40 14.17
N SER A 192 -10.68 10.56 14.83
CA SER A 192 -10.22 9.29 15.38
C SER A 192 -10.21 8.13 14.37
N THR A 193 -10.92 8.25 13.23
CA THR A 193 -11.09 7.13 12.29
C THR A 193 -9.76 6.72 11.63
N PRO A 194 -9.53 5.41 11.44
CA PRO A 194 -8.28 4.91 10.88
C PRO A 194 -8.03 5.42 9.46
N GLU A 195 -9.07 5.52 8.62
CA GLU A 195 -8.96 5.99 7.24
C GLU A 195 -8.51 7.45 7.17
N PHE A 196 -9.01 8.31 8.07
CA PHE A 196 -8.66 9.73 8.08
C PHE A 196 -7.27 9.98 8.66
N LYS A 197 -6.88 9.24 9.70
CA LYS A 197 -5.49 9.25 10.20
C LYS A 197 -4.51 8.77 9.12
N ALA A 198 -4.83 7.68 8.44
CA ALA A 198 -4.03 7.17 7.33
C ALA A 198 -3.93 8.18 6.18
N MET A 199 -5.03 8.87 5.84
CA MET A 199 -5.03 9.95 4.86
C MET A 199 -4.09 11.10 5.26
N LYS A 200 -4.22 11.63 6.48
CA LYS A 200 -3.37 12.73 6.97
C LYS A 200 -1.89 12.34 6.93
N HIS A 201 -1.56 11.14 7.38
CA HIS A 201 -0.21 10.58 7.32
C HIS A 201 0.30 10.45 5.89
N THR A 202 -0.52 9.91 4.98
CA THR A 202 -0.20 9.80 3.55
C THR A 202 0.14 11.18 2.97
N LEU A 203 -0.69 12.20 3.24
CA LEU A 203 -0.48 13.57 2.76
C LEU A 203 0.78 14.24 3.34
N SER A 204 1.19 13.91 4.58
CA SER A 204 2.47 14.40 5.10
C SER A 204 3.68 13.77 4.39
N GLN A 205 3.57 12.51 3.97
CA GLN A 205 4.65 11.80 3.28
C GLN A 205 4.88 12.32 1.84
N TYR A 206 3.91 13.01 1.23
CA TYR A 206 4.07 13.56 -0.14
C TYR A 206 5.29 14.45 -0.31
N PHE A 207 5.60 15.26 0.70
CA PHE A 207 6.75 16.19 0.70
C PHE A 207 7.91 15.73 1.56
N GLU A 208 7.83 14.53 2.13
CA GLU A 208 8.92 13.97 2.88
C GLU A 208 10.10 13.61 1.97
N LYS A 209 11.33 13.69 2.47
CA LYS A 209 12.51 13.31 1.69
C LYS A 209 12.44 11.82 1.31
N THR A 210 12.77 11.48 0.07
CA THR A 210 12.74 10.09 -0.44
C THR A 210 13.51 9.14 0.47
N GLN A 211 14.63 9.61 1.00
CA GLN A 211 15.48 8.86 1.92
C GLN A 211 14.74 8.47 3.21
N ASN A 212 13.92 9.35 3.78
CA ASN A 212 13.16 9.04 4.98
C ASN A 212 12.06 8.01 4.69
N ILE A 213 11.36 8.16 3.56
CA ILE A 213 10.32 7.20 3.14
C ILE A 213 10.93 5.80 2.97
N ILE A 214 12.10 5.71 2.32
CA ILE A 214 12.84 4.44 2.15
C ILE A 214 13.29 3.87 3.50
N LYS A 215 13.82 4.73 4.39
CA LYS A 215 14.22 4.32 5.74
C LYS A 215 13.04 3.72 6.51
N ASP A 216 11.90 4.41 6.50
CA ASP A 216 10.69 3.96 7.19
C ASP A 216 10.14 2.69 6.57
N PHE A 217 10.20 2.57 5.24
CA PHE A 217 9.80 1.35 4.54
C PHE A 217 10.60 0.14 5.02
N ILE A 218 11.93 0.24 5.04
CA ILE A 218 12.82 -0.88 5.43
C ILE A 218 12.66 -1.19 6.93
N SER A 219 12.53 -0.16 7.76
CA SER A 219 12.38 -0.31 9.21
C SER A 219 11.07 -1.00 9.59
N ASN A 220 9.96 -0.65 8.91
CA ASN A 220 8.64 -1.17 9.22
C ASN A 220 8.29 -2.50 8.54
N GLN A 221 9.10 -2.97 7.58
CA GLN A 221 8.92 -4.30 7.01
C GLN A 221 8.96 -5.34 8.14
N LYS A 222 7.85 -6.04 8.37
CA LYS A 222 7.81 -7.17 9.29
C LYS A 222 8.36 -8.41 8.59
N ASP A 223 9.23 -9.15 9.26
CA ASP A 223 9.57 -10.53 8.91
C ASP A 223 8.33 -11.40 9.17
N LYS A 224 7.30 -11.28 8.33
CA LYS A 224 6.19 -12.24 8.37
C LYS A 224 6.71 -13.55 7.79
N ASP A 225 6.47 -14.65 8.48
CA ASP A 225 6.78 -16.01 8.03
C ASP A 225 5.89 -16.40 6.83
N PHE A 226 6.17 -15.82 5.67
CA PHE A 226 5.57 -16.21 4.40
C PHE A 226 6.20 -17.50 3.86
N ASN A 227 6.79 -18.34 4.71
CA ASN A 227 7.52 -19.54 4.29
C ASN A 227 6.65 -20.47 3.44
N GLU A 228 5.33 -20.50 3.67
CA GLU A 228 4.38 -21.28 2.85
C GLU A 228 4.19 -20.76 1.42
N LEU A 229 4.47 -19.48 1.16
CA LEU A 229 4.39 -18.86 -0.17
C LEU A 229 5.74 -18.83 -0.90
N SER A 230 6.79 -19.30 -0.24
CA SER A 230 8.12 -19.39 -0.81
C SER A 230 8.10 -20.33 -2.00
N ILE A 231 8.64 -19.86 -3.12
CA ILE A 231 8.82 -20.68 -4.33
C ILE A 231 10.19 -21.33 -4.36
N GLY A 232 11.08 -20.96 -3.42
CA GLY A 232 12.49 -21.24 -3.48
C GLY A 232 13.33 -20.60 -2.40
N SER A 233 14.64 -20.83 -2.46
CA SER A 233 15.59 -20.12 -1.63
C SER A 233 16.93 -19.96 -2.32
N ILE A 234 17.64 -18.89 -1.97
CA ILE A 234 18.98 -18.59 -2.45
C ILE A 234 19.95 -18.58 -1.29
N ASN A 235 21.03 -19.33 -1.40
CA ASN A 235 22.08 -19.39 -0.41
C ASN A 235 23.10 -18.29 -0.68
N VAL A 236 23.32 -17.45 0.33
CA VAL A 236 24.27 -16.36 0.29
C VAL A 236 25.10 -16.35 1.57
N GLN A 237 26.39 -16.06 1.40
CA GLN A 237 27.30 -15.75 2.49
C GLN A 237 27.62 -14.26 2.41
N ILE A 238 27.41 -13.54 3.51
CA ILE A 238 27.70 -12.10 3.62
C ILE A 238 28.70 -11.92 4.76
N ASN A 239 29.70 -11.08 4.52
CA ASN A 239 30.63 -10.58 5.52
C ASN A 239 30.63 -9.05 5.48
N LEU A 240 30.52 -8.42 6.64
CA LEU A 240 30.57 -6.98 6.79
C LEU A 240 31.93 -6.59 7.35
N ASP A 241 32.68 -5.81 6.56
CA ASP A 241 33.91 -5.16 7.01
C ASP A 241 33.59 -3.71 7.35
N LEU A 242 33.52 -3.41 8.64
CA LEU A 242 33.18 -2.08 9.16
C LEU A 242 34.46 -1.43 9.69
N ASN A 243 35.08 -0.59 8.86
CA ASN A 243 36.22 0.23 9.26
C ASN A 243 35.74 1.62 9.69
N HIS A 244 36.54 2.31 10.52
CA HIS A 244 36.20 3.65 11.06
C HIS A 244 35.77 4.68 9.99
N ASN A 245 36.23 4.52 8.75
CA ASN A 245 36.00 5.45 7.64
C ASN A 245 35.30 4.83 6.42
N SER A 246 34.83 3.56 6.48
CA SER A 246 34.07 2.93 5.38
C SER A 246 33.47 1.59 5.80
N GLY A 247 32.22 1.32 5.44
CA GLY A 247 31.67 -0.03 5.49
C GLY A 247 31.78 -0.73 4.13
N LYS A 248 32.13 -2.01 4.10
CA LYS A 248 32.09 -2.85 2.90
C LYS A 248 31.28 -4.12 3.16
N ILE A 249 30.48 -4.48 2.17
CA ILE A 249 29.73 -5.73 2.15
C ILE A 249 30.43 -6.65 1.17
N HIS A 250 30.99 -7.73 1.67
CA HIS A 250 31.57 -8.81 0.88
C HIS A 250 30.56 -9.96 0.81
N GLY A 251 30.04 -10.22 -0.36
CA GLY A 251 29.02 -11.24 -0.59
C GLY A 251 29.49 -12.35 -1.52
N LYS A 252 29.09 -13.58 -1.21
CA LYS A 252 29.27 -14.75 -2.06
C LYS A 252 27.93 -15.42 -2.29
N LEU A 253 27.55 -15.55 -3.56
CA LEU A 253 26.38 -16.30 -3.95
C LEU A 253 26.78 -17.75 -4.18
N MET A 254 26.10 -18.70 -3.53
CA MET A 254 26.49 -20.12 -3.58
C MET A 254 25.54 -20.98 -4.42
N ALA A 255 24.23 -20.85 -4.20
CA ALA A 255 23.26 -21.70 -4.89
C ALA A 255 21.84 -21.14 -4.78
N ALA A 256 20.93 -21.63 -5.62
CA ALA A 256 19.50 -21.51 -5.42
C ALA A 256 18.81 -22.89 -5.53
N LYS A 257 17.78 -23.10 -4.70
CA LYS A 257 17.00 -24.35 -4.60
C LYS A 257 15.50 -24.05 -4.64
N SER A 258 14.71 -24.99 -5.20
CA SER A 258 13.26 -24.88 -5.44
C SER A 258 12.86 -23.68 -6.29
N LEU A 259 12.27 -23.90 -7.46
CA LEU A 259 11.61 -22.86 -8.28
C LEU A 259 10.50 -23.60 -9.05
N THR A 260 9.42 -23.96 -8.34
CA THR A 260 8.44 -25.05 -8.58
C THR A 260 7.66 -25.10 -9.91
N MET A 261 8.06 -24.38 -10.96
CA MET A 261 7.51 -24.53 -12.33
C MET A 261 8.53 -24.20 -13.41
N LEU A 262 9.79 -24.49 -13.15
CA LEU A 262 10.81 -24.49 -14.16
C LEU A 262 10.59 -25.75 -15.04
N ASN A 263 9.73 -25.62 -16.07
CA ASN A 263 9.61 -26.56 -17.21
C ASN A 263 10.92 -26.53 -18.02
N LEU A 264 12.02 -27.02 -17.41
CA LEU A 264 13.41 -26.93 -17.85
C LEU A 264 13.75 -27.95 -18.93
N LYS A 265 12.89 -28.12 -19.92
CA LYS A 265 13.22 -28.92 -21.12
C LYS A 265 13.84 -28.08 -22.24
N LYS A 266 14.08 -26.78 -22.03
CA LYS A 266 14.67 -25.90 -23.04
C LYS A 266 16.16 -25.64 -22.74
N THR A 267 17.01 -26.17 -23.61
CA THR A 267 18.48 -26.08 -23.60
C THR A 267 19.02 -24.66 -23.80
N ASP A 268 18.15 -23.70 -24.13
CA ASP A 268 18.58 -22.39 -24.62
C ASP A 268 18.27 -21.23 -23.65
N LEU A 269 17.96 -21.55 -22.40
CA LEU A 269 17.64 -20.56 -21.36
C LEU A 269 18.88 -20.33 -20.48
N LYS A 270 19.21 -19.06 -20.23
CA LYS A 270 20.31 -18.67 -19.34
C LYS A 270 19.75 -17.97 -18.11
N THR A 271 20.13 -18.45 -16.93
CA THR A 271 19.70 -17.89 -15.65
C THR A 271 20.86 -17.15 -14.98
N PHE A 272 20.59 -15.97 -14.44
CA PHE A 272 21.54 -15.22 -13.62
C PHE A 272 20.82 -14.55 -12.45
N VAL A 273 21.60 -14.11 -11.47
CA VAL A 273 21.10 -13.38 -10.31
C VAL A 273 21.55 -11.94 -10.38
N LYS A 274 20.63 -11.02 -10.10
CA LYS A 274 20.99 -9.64 -9.79
C LYS A 274 20.86 -9.43 -8.29
N VAL A 275 21.92 -8.88 -7.70
CA VAL A 275 21.94 -8.47 -6.31
C VAL A 275 21.93 -6.95 -6.28
N TYR A 276 21.07 -6.37 -5.46
CA TYR A 276 20.95 -4.93 -5.28
C TYR A 276 21.18 -4.59 -3.82
N LEU A 277 21.97 -3.55 -3.56
CA LEU A 277 21.99 -2.90 -2.26
C LEU A 277 20.97 -1.78 -2.28
N VAL A 278 19.98 -1.86 -1.39
CA VAL A 278 18.86 -0.92 -1.32
C VAL A 278 18.86 -0.23 0.03
N GLY A 279 18.74 1.09 0.03
CA GLY A 279 18.52 1.89 1.23
C GLY A 279 18.52 3.40 0.97
N PRO A 280 18.47 4.22 2.02
CA PRO A 280 18.07 5.62 1.93
C PRO A 280 19.10 6.54 1.26
N TYR A 281 20.41 6.33 1.43
CA TYR A 281 21.40 7.39 1.15
C TYR A 281 22.46 7.03 0.08
N HIS A 282 22.32 5.90 -0.62
CA HIS A 282 23.34 5.47 -1.59
C HIS A 282 22.96 5.69 -3.04
N GLY A 283 23.99 6.01 -3.82
CA GLY A 283 23.97 5.76 -5.26
C GLY A 283 23.75 4.28 -5.54
N TYR A 284 22.96 4.03 -6.58
CA TYR A 284 22.60 2.70 -7.06
C TYR A 284 23.78 1.72 -7.17
N GLN A 285 23.76 0.67 -6.35
CA GLN A 285 24.73 -0.42 -6.43
C GLN A 285 24.05 -1.73 -6.80
N LYS A 286 24.53 -2.36 -7.88
CA LYS A 286 24.06 -3.65 -8.35
C LYS A 286 25.22 -4.55 -8.72
N HIS A 287 25.03 -5.84 -8.54
CA HIS A 287 25.88 -6.88 -9.09
C HIS A 287 25.03 -7.81 -9.96
N LYS A 288 25.61 -8.34 -11.03
CA LYS A 288 24.98 -9.33 -11.90
C LYS A 288 25.93 -10.51 -12.04
N THR A 289 25.47 -11.70 -11.67
CA THR A 289 26.27 -12.92 -11.80
C THR A 289 26.48 -13.30 -13.26
N THR A 290 27.48 -14.15 -13.46
CA THR A 290 27.65 -14.88 -14.71
C THR A 290 26.39 -15.71 -15.02
N PRO A 291 25.89 -15.70 -16.27
CA PRO A 291 24.74 -16.51 -16.64
C PRO A 291 25.09 -17.98 -16.70
N ILE A 292 24.37 -18.81 -15.95
CA ILE A 292 24.50 -20.27 -15.95
C ILE A 292 23.37 -20.91 -16.75
N GLY A 293 23.63 -22.11 -17.28
CA GLY A 293 22.62 -22.92 -17.94
C GLY A 293 21.50 -23.34 -17.00
N THR A 294 20.38 -23.74 -17.57
CA THR A 294 19.22 -24.25 -16.85
C THR A 294 19.50 -25.65 -16.27
N ALA A 295 19.61 -25.76 -14.95
CA ALA A 295 19.81 -27.01 -14.24
C ALA A 295 18.81 -27.15 -13.07
N LEU A 296 18.57 -28.39 -12.63
CA LEU A 296 17.73 -28.70 -11.44
C LEU A 296 18.24 -28.03 -10.15
N LYS A 297 19.52 -27.69 -10.10
CA LYS A 297 20.15 -26.90 -9.04
C LYS A 297 21.00 -25.81 -9.67
N LEU A 298 20.70 -24.57 -9.34
CA LEU A 298 21.49 -23.41 -9.79
C LEU A 298 22.65 -23.24 -8.81
N GLN A 299 23.88 -23.43 -9.27
CA GLN A 299 25.09 -23.18 -8.49
C GLN A 299 25.72 -21.90 -8.98
N PHE A 300 25.87 -20.96 -8.06
CA PHE A 300 26.54 -19.69 -8.30
C PHE A 300 27.85 -19.74 -7.50
N ASN A 301 28.95 -19.20 -8.03
CA ASN A 301 30.19 -19.07 -7.27
C ASN A 301 30.75 -17.66 -7.48
N ASP A 302 29.84 -16.71 -7.66
CA ASP A 302 30.13 -15.31 -7.94
C ASP A 302 30.29 -14.54 -6.63
N LEU A 303 31.33 -13.71 -6.60
CA LEU A 303 31.60 -12.76 -5.53
C LEU A 303 31.07 -11.39 -5.91
N PHE A 304 30.58 -10.64 -4.93
CA PHE A 304 30.13 -9.27 -5.12
C PHE A 304 30.50 -8.40 -3.93
N ASP A 305 30.85 -7.16 -4.21
CA ASP A 305 31.25 -6.18 -3.20
C ASP A 305 30.39 -4.93 -3.33
N PHE A 306 29.92 -4.42 -2.20
CA PHE A 306 29.24 -3.13 -2.11
C PHE A 306 29.91 -2.24 -1.06
N SER A 307 29.92 -0.94 -1.32
CA SER A 307 30.45 0.07 -0.41
C SER A 307 29.31 0.77 0.32
N LEU A 308 29.47 0.98 1.62
CA LEU A 308 28.58 1.74 2.50
C LEU A 308 29.30 3.03 2.91
N ASN A 309 28.56 4.14 2.99
CA ASN A 309 29.17 5.42 3.32
C ASN A 309 29.32 5.55 4.84
N VAL A 310 30.12 6.52 5.26
CA VAL A 310 30.36 6.84 6.67
C VAL A 310 29.16 7.57 7.25
N GLY A 311 28.77 7.22 8.47
CA GLY A 311 27.72 7.91 9.23
C GLY A 311 26.28 7.45 8.93
N GLU A 312 26.09 6.49 8.03
CA GLU A 312 24.78 5.91 7.79
C GLU A 312 24.47 4.79 8.78
N GLN A 313 23.21 4.72 9.17
CA GLN A 313 22.72 3.63 9.98
C GLN A 313 22.46 2.41 9.09
N TYR A 314 23.39 1.45 9.11
CA TYR A 314 23.38 0.26 8.25
C TYR A 314 22.15 -0.65 8.41
N SER A 315 21.41 -0.54 9.51
CA SER A 315 20.13 -1.26 9.71
C SER A 315 19.04 -0.83 8.71
N ASN A 316 19.20 0.32 8.06
CA ASN A 316 18.26 0.85 7.07
C ASN A 316 18.56 0.35 5.65
N PHE A 317 19.34 -0.73 5.52
CA PHE A 317 19.72 -1.31 4.24
C PHE A 317 19.29 -2.76 4.14
N GLU A 318 18.99 -3.17 2.91
CA GLU A 318 18.68 -4.55 2.57
C GLU A 318 19.29 -4.95 1.24
N LEU A 319 19.64 -6.22 1.14
CA LEU A 319 20.05 -6.86 -0.10
C LEU A 319 18.84 -7.47 -0.78
N VAL A 320 18.60 -7.09 -2.03
CA VAL A 320 17.51 -7.65 -2.84
C VAL A 320 18.11 -8.56 -3.92
N PHE A 321 17.67 -9.81 -3.92
CA PHE A 321 18.10 -10.84 -4.87
C PHE A 321 17.00 -11.08 -5.89
N LYS A 322 17.33 -10.98 -7.19
CA LYS A 322 16.42 -11.31 -8.29
C LYS A 322 17.00 -12.37 -9.18
N ILE A 323 16.33 -13.52 -9.26
CA ILE A 323 16.68 -14.57 -10.22
C ILE A 323 15.98 -14.28 -11.54
N ILE A 324 16.75 -14.11 -12.61
CA ILE A 324 16.24 -13.74 -13.93
C ILE A 324 16.67 -14.80 -14.94
N GLU A 325 15.71 -15.28 -15.70
CA GLU A 325 15.92 -16.13 -16.86
C GLU A 325 15.86 -15.29 -18.13
N THR A 326 16.78 -15.55 -19.05
CA THR A 326 16.83 -14.90 -20.36
C THR A 326 16.78 -15.94 -21.47
N SER A 327 15.88 -15.73 -22.43
CA SER A 327 15.77 -16.56 -23.63
C SER A 327 16.78 -16.16 -24.72
N LEU A 328 16.90 -17.00 -25.75
CA LEU A 328 17.66 -16.70 -26.97
C LEU A 328 17.28 -15.34 -27.58
N PHE A 329 15.99 -15.01 -27.58
CA PHE A 329 15.46 -13.74 -28.10
C PHE A 329 15.60 -12.58 -27.10
N LYS A 330 16.47 -12.72 -26.10
CA LYS A 330 16.73 -11.72 -25.04
C LYS A 330 15.50 -11.31 -24.24
N THR A 331 14.42 -12.09 -24.26
CA THR A 331 13.27 -11.86 -23.38
C THR A 331 13.66 -12.25 -21.95
N ARG A 332 13.41 -11.35 -20.99
CA ARG A 332 13.79 -11.53 -19.58
C ARG A 332 12.57 -11.82 -18.74
N LYS A 333 12.62 -12.92 -17.98
CA LYS A 333 11.58 -13.31 -17.03
C LYS A 333 12.15 -13.33 -15.62
N LEU A 334 11.49 -12.65 -14.69
CA LEU A 334 11.80 -12.79 -13.26
C LEU A 334 11.26 -14.14 -12.79
N LEU A 335 12.12 -14.98 -12.23
CA LEU A 335 11.75 -16.27 -11.64
C LEU A 335 11.40 -16.12 -10.16
N GLY A 336 12.14 -15.30 -9.42
CA GLY A 336 11.90 -15.04 -8.02
C GLY A 336 12.66 -13.83 -7.48
N ILE A 337 12.14 -13.26 -6.40
CA ILE A 337 12.71 -12.14 -5.65
C ILE A 337 12.83 -12.50 -4.16
N GLY A 338 13.93 -12.15 -3.53
CA GLY A 338 14.16 -12.35 -2.08
C GLY A 338 14.87 -11.15 -1.46
N VAL A 339 14.69 -10.95 -0.17
CA VAL A 339 15.23 -9.80 0.58
C VAL A 339 15.97 -10.27 1.82
N LEU A 340 17.16 -9.73 2.07
CA LEU A 340 17.94 -9.92 3.29
C LEU A 340 18.27 -8.57 3.91
N LYS A 341 17.65 -8.27 5.06
CA LYS A 341 17.94 -7.04 5.81
C LYS A 341 19.35 -7.10 6.40
N LEU A 342 20.10 -6.00 6.27
CA LEU A 342 21.44 -5.91 6.86
C LEU A 342 21.42 -5.90 8.39
N ASP A 343 20.31 -5.51 9.02
CA ASP A 343 20.13 -5.63 10.48
C ASP A 343 20.41 -7.06 11.01
N LYS A 344 20.08 -8.08 10.21
CA LYS A 344 20.37 -9.48 10.56
C LYS A 344 21.86 -9.81 10.52
N VAL A 345 22.61 -9.17 9.63
CA VAL A 345 24.05 -9.40 9.43
C VAL A 345 24.87 -8.59 10.43
N LEU A 346 24.45 -7.37 10.75
CA LEU A 346 25.12 -6.48 11.70
C LEU A 346 25.27 -7.10 13.10
N LYS A 347 24.35 -7.98 13.50
CA LYS A 347 24.40 -8.66 14.81
C LYS A 347 25.53 -9.67 14.94
N SER A 348 25.97 -10.27 13.83
CA SER A 348 26.97 -11.35 13.82
C SER A 348 28.26 -11.00 13.06
N GLY A 349 28.29 -9.87 12.34
CA GLY A 349 29.42 -9.46 11.48
C GLY A 349 29.50 -10.25 10.18
N SER A 350 29.20 -11.54 10.20
CA SER A 350 29.04 -12.40 9.02
C SER A 350 27.83 -13.33 9.18
N ILE A 351 27.17 -13.66 8.07
CA ILE A 351 26.09 -14.65 8.04
C ILE A 351 26.20 -15.52 6.79
N SER A 352 25.87 -16.81 6.94
CA SER A 352 25.60 -17.73 5.82
C SER A 352 24.17 -18.22 5.98
N THR A 353 23.30 -17.91 5.02
CA THR A 353 21.86 -18.19 5.16
C THR A 353 21.17 -18.47 3.85
N TRP A 354 20.03 -19.15 3.93
CA TRP A 354 19.08 -19.32 2.84
C TRP A 354 18.05 -18.21 2.91
N VAL A 355 18.07 -17.32 1.91
CA VAL A 355 17.06 -16.27 1.75
C VAL A 355 15.88 -16.84 0.97
N PRO A 356 14.65 -16.82 1.50
CA PRO A 356 13.49 -17.30 0.77
C PRO A 356 13.21 -16.44 -0.45
N LEU A 357 12.76 -17.08 -1.53
CA LEU A 357 12.40 -16.45 -2.79
C LEU A 357 10.89 -16.53 -2.98
N TYR A 358 10.33 -15.46 -3.51
CA TYR A 358 8.92 -15.32 -3.79
C TYR A 358 8.71 -14.96 -5.25
N HIS A 359 7.54 -15.28 -5.80
CA HIS A 359 7.17 -14.73 -7.11
C HIS A 359 7.14 -13.21 -7.06
N GLN A 360 6.70 -12.64 -5.93
CA GLN A 360 6.60 -11.21 -5.65
C GLN A 360 6.70 -10.98 -4.14
N LEU A 361 7.22 -9.81 -3.72
CA LEU A 361 7.25 -9.42 -2.31
C LEU A 361 5.85 -8.99 -1.84
N GLN A 362 5.51 -9.33 -0.61
CA GLN A 362 4.27 -8.89 0.03
C GLN A 362 4.56 -7.72 0.97
N PHE A 363 3.71 -6.69 0.89
CA PHE A 363 3.80 -5.49 1.70
C PHE A 363 2.53 -5.34 2.54
N ASP A 364 2.67 -4.78 3.73
CA ASP A 364 1.51 -4.30 4.46
C ASP A 364 0.99 -2.98 3.84
N GLU A 365 -0.13 -2.48 4.37
CA GLU A 365 -0.76 -1.27 3.86
C GLU A 365 0.16 -0.05 3.90
N ASN A 366 1.01 0.07 4.92
CA ASN A 366 1.91 1.23 5.08
C ASN A 366 3.04 1.20 4.05
N ASN A 367 3.74 0.07 3.93
CA ASN A 367 4.78 -0.14 2.92
C ASN A 367 4.21 0.00 1.50
N PHE A 368 2.97 -0.43 1.28
CA PHE A 368 2.28 -0.25 0.01
C PHE A 368 2.02 1.24 -0.30
N ILE A 369 1.52 2.02 0.66
CA ILE A 369 1.33 3.47 0.51
C ILE A 369 2.66 4.16 0.16
N GLN A 370 3.73 3.84 0.88
CA GLN A 370 5.06 4.41 0.65
C GLN A 370 5.58 4.11 -0.76
N LEU A 371 5.46 2.85 -1.23
CA LEU A 371 5.84 2.48 -2.60
C LEU A 371 5.06 3.27 -3.65
N ARG A 372 3.79 3.56 -3.40
CA ARG A 372 2.95 4.34 -4.32
C ARG A 372 3.33 5.81 -4.35
N ILE A 373 3.65 6.40 -3.20
CA ILE A 373 4.18 7.77 -3.14
C ILE A 373 5.51 7.83 -3.91
N LEU A 374 6.41 6.87 -3.68
CA LEU A 374 7.69 6.80 -4.38
C LEU A 374 7.51 6.62 -5.90
N SER A 375 6.54 5.80 -6.35
CA SER A 375 6.29 5.60 -7.78
C SER A 375 5.76 6.84 -8.48
N GLN A 376 5.14 7.78 -7.75
CA GLN A 376 4.66 9.06 -8.30
C GLN A 376 5.77 10.11 -8.42
N ARG A 377 6.97 9.85 -7.88
CA ARG A 377 8.12 10.77 -7.95
C ARG A 377 8.91 10.57 -9.25
N GLU A 378 8.28 10.92 -10.37
CA GLU A 378 8.85 10.74 -11.72
C GLU A 378 10.14 11.55 -11.99
N ASN A 379 10.49 12.51 -11.15
CA ASN A 379 11.74 13.28 -11.30
C ASN A 379 12.80 12.89 -10.26
N ASP A 380 12.53 11.89 -9.42
CA ASP A 380 13.44 11.40 -8.39
C ASP A 380 14.00 10.04 -8.80
N GLU A 381 15.25 10.02 -9.26
CA GLU A 381 15.92 8.80 -9.70
C GLU A 381 16.07 7.78 -8.56
N THR A 382 16.33 8.24 -7.32
CA THR A 382 16.41 7.35 -6.16
C THR A 382 15.07 6.64 -5.92
N ALA A 383 13.95 7.36 -6.02
CA ALA A 383 12.62 6.77 -5.87
C ALA A 383 12.31 5.77 -6.99
N LYS A 384 12.60 6.11 -8.25
CA LYS A 384 12.41 5.20 -9.40
C LYS A 384 13.20 3.91 -9.25
N GLU A 385 14.47 4.04 -8.92
CA GLU A 385 15.36 2.89 -8.78
C GLU A 385 14.92 2.02 -7.61
N PHE A 386 14.57 2.62 -6.47
CA PHE A 386 14.03 1.90 -5.32
C PHE A 386 12.79 1.08 -5.69
N VAL A 387 11.79 1.71 -6.31
CA VAL A 387 10.57 1.04 -6.76
C VAL A 387 10.91 -0.10 -7.74
N LYS A 388 11.83 0.13 -8.69
CA LYS A 388 12.27 -0.90 -9.65
C LYS A 388 13.01 -2.06 -8.98
N MET A 389 13.76 -1.82 -7.90
CA MET A 389 14.51 -2.85 -7.18
C MET A 389 13.58 -3.71 -6.31
N ILE A 390 12.57 -3.11 -5.69
CA ILE A 390 11.66 -3.81 -4.80
C ILE A 390 10.50 -4.49 -5.56
N THR A 391 10.16 -4.02 -6.76
CA THR A 391 9.06 -4.58 -7.56
C THR A 391 9.52 -5.59 -8.62
N THR A 392 8.59 -6.40 -9.14
CA THR A 392 8.91 -7.53 -10.01
C THR A 392 8.92 -7.21 -11.51
N HIS A 393 8.61 -5.98 -11.90
CA HIS A 393 8.48 -5.63 -13.31
C HIS A 393 9.83 -5.34 -13.96
N THR A 394 10.06 -5.95 -15.12
CA THR A 394 11.29 -5.81 -15.92
C THR A 394 11.14 -4.84 -17.09
N LYS A 395 9.96 -4.23 -17.28
CA LYS A 395 9.68 -3.27 -18.37
C LYS A 395 9.65 -1.84 -17.85
N PHE A 396 10.83 -1.24 -17.75
CA PHE A 396 11.02 0.18 -17.99
C PHE A 396 12.22 0.23 -18.94
N ASN A 397 11.93 0.11 -20.23
CA ASN A 397 12.82 0.44 -21.33
C ASN A 397 12.24 1.65 -22.02
#